data_AF-A0A5B7IWD4-F1
#
_entry.id   AF-A0A5B7IWD4-F1
#
_cell.length_a   1.000
_cell.length_b   1.000
_cell.length_c   1.000
_cell.angle_alpha   90.00
_cell.angle_beta   90.00
_cell.angle_gamma   90.00
#
_symmetry.space_group_name_H-M   'P 1'
#
loop_
_entity.id
_entity.type
_entity.pdbx_description
1 polymer ?
#
loop_
_entity_poly.entity_id
_entity_poly.type
_entity_poly.pdbx_seq_one_letter_code
_entity_poly.pdbx_strand_id
1 'polypeptide(L)' 'MSECVQQLPLPCLKLGEGPYWVEQQQALLVVDVNNNTLIKYYVNSGRIQHLHIGMQMFNMESALDNNSTTS' A
#
# COMPACT_ATOMS: atom_id res chain seq x y z
N MET A 1 5.37 -25.65 -25.84
CA MET A 1 5.72 -24.51 -24.96
C MET A 1 5.35 -24.94 -23.55
N SER A 2 6.20 -24.67 -22.57
CA SER A 2 5.89 -24.92 -21.15
C SER A 2 5.63 -23.58 -20.49
N GLU A 3 4.51 -23.47 -19.79
CA GLU A 3 4.17 -22.32 -18.97
C GLU A 3 5.01 -22.34 -17.68
N CYS A 4 5.60 -21.21 -17.32
CA CYS A 4 6.22 -21.02 -16.03
C CYS A 4 5.37 -20.08 -15.18
N VAL A 5 5.24 -20.40 -13.89
CA VAL A 5 4.59 -19.53 -12.90
C VAL A 5 5.68 -18.89 -12.07
N GLN A 6 5.66 -17.57 -11.98
CA GLN A 6 6.62 -16.80 -11.19
C GLN A 6 5.88 -15.92 -10.19
N GLN A 7 6.37 -15.91 -8.94
CA GLN A 7 5.90 -14.98 -7.93
C GLN A 7 6.53 -13.60 -8.17
N LEU A 8 5.68 -12.56 -8.23
CA LEU A 8 6.13 -11.18 -8.29
C LEU A 8 6.69 -10.72 -6.92
N PRO A 9 7.65 -9.78 -6.89
CA PRO A 9 8.25 -9.27 -5.65
C PRO A 9 7.33 -8.28 -4.91
N LEU A 10 6.03 -8.55 -4.89
CA LEU A 10 5.03 -7.77 -4.15
C LEU A 10 5.00 -8.19 -2.68
N PRO A 11 4.68 -7.27 -1.74
CA PRO A 11 4.42 -7.67 -0.36
C PRO A 11 3.20 -8.60 -0.29
N CYS A 12 3.10 -9.38 0.79
CA CYS A 12 1.90 -10.17 1.06
C CYS A 12 0.69 -9.25 1.21
N LEU A 13 -0.26 -9.36 0.28
CA LEU A 13 -1.52 -8.63 0.32
C LEU A 13 -2.50 -9.39 1.20
N LYS A 14 -3.26 -8.70 2.05
CA LYS A 14 -4.30 -9.36 2.85
C LYS A 14 -5.44 -9.85 1.94
N LEU A 15 -5.84 -8.99 1.01
CA LEU A 15 -6.78 -9.32 -0.06
C LEU A 15 -6.39 -8.55 -1.32
N GLY A 16 -5.62 -9.20 -2.18
CA GLY A 16 -5.17 -8.66 -3.45
C GLY A 16 -6.23 -8.78 -4.53
N GLU A 17 -6.67 -7.66 -5.11
CA GLU A 17 -7.77 -7.64 -6.09
C GLU A 17 -7.55 -6.60 -7.19
N GLY A 18 -8.38 -6.68 -8.24
CA GLY A 18 -8.45 -5.68 -9.32
C GLY A 18 -7.13 -5.46 -10.08
N PRO A 19 -6.46 -6.52 -10.59
CA PRO A 19 -5.26 -6.35 -11.39
C PRO A 19 -5.55 -5.54 -12.64
N TYR A 20 -4.75 -4.51 -12.89
CA TYR A 20 -4.86 -3.66 -14.07
C TYR A 20 -3.49 -3.35 -14.66
N TRP A 21 -3.34 -3.60 -15.96
CA TRP A 21 -2.08 -3.36 -16.67
C TRP A 21 -2.05 -1.95 -17.28
N VAL A 22 -1.04 -1.17 -16.91
CA VAL A 22 -0.75 0.16 -17.47
C VAL A 22 0.33 0.02 -18.54
N GLU A 23 -0.09 -0.20 -19.78
CA GLU A 23 0.78 -0.53 -20.90
C GLU A 23 1.89 0.50 -21.15
N GLN A 24 1.56 1.81 -21.13
CA GLN A 24 2.52 2.87 -21.41
C GLN A 24 3.67 2.93 -20.39
N GLN A 25 3.47 2.36 -19.20
CA GLN A 25 4.43 2.41 -18.10
C GLN A 25 5.02 1.05 -17.77
N GLN A 26 4.58 0.00 -18.46
CA GLN A 26 4.91 -1.40 -18.17
C GLN A 26 4.74 -1.70 -16.68
N ALA A 27 3.55 -1.38 -16.15
CA ALA A 27 3.27 -1.45 -14.73
C ALA A 27 1.95 -2.17 -14.42
N LEU A 28 1.97 -3.00 -13.38
CA LEU A 28 0.78 -3.63 -12.80
C LEU A 28 0.26 -2.77 -11.66
N LEU A 29 -1.02 -2.42 -11.71
CA LEU A 29 -1.78 -1.92 -10.57
C LEU A 29 -2.53 -3.07 -9.92
N VAL A 30 -2.57 -3.10 -8.59
CA VAL A 30 -3.36 -4.03 -7.78
C VAL A 30 -3.77 -3.33 -6.49
N VAL A 31 -4.93 -3.66 -5.95
CA VAL A 31 -5.36 -3.14 -4.64
C VAL A 31 -5.17 -4.18 -3.56
N ASP A 32 -4.77 -3.74 -2.36
CA ASP A 32 -5.00 -4.46 -1.11
C ASP A 32 -6.23 -3.85 -0.43
N VAL A 33 -7.37 -4.53 -0.58
CA VAL A 33 -8.68 -4.00 -0.16
C VAL A 33 -8.72 -3.80 1.35
N ASN A 34 -8.23 -4.77 2.12
CA ASN A 34 -8.27 -4.72 3.58
C ASN A 34 -7.33 -3.65 4.15
N ASN A 35 -6.25 -3.35 3.46
CA ASN A 35 -5.31 -2.32 3.87
C ASN A 35 -5.55 -0.98 3.17
N ASN A 36 -6.67 -0.81 2.45
CA ASN A 36 -7.00 0.42 1.69
C ASN A 36 -5.82 0.96 0.87
N THR A 37 -5.07 0.09 0.21
CA THR A 37 -3.81 0.47 -0.46
C THR A 37 -3.86 0.12 -1.94
N LEU A 38 -3.62 1.11 -2.81
CA LEU A 38 -3.33 0.89 -4.21
C LEU A 38 -1.82 0.70 -4.38
N ILE A 39 -1.44 -0.36 -5.08
CA ILE A 39 -0.05 -0.76 -5.30
C ILE A 39 0.23 -0.69 -6.79
N LYS A 40 1.35 -0.08 -7.15
CA LYS A 40 1.85 -0.02 -8.52
C LYS A 40 3.24 -0.63 -8.60
N TYR A 41 3.38 -1.67 -9.42
CA TYR A 41 4.64 -2.37 -9.66
C TYR A 41 5.11 -2.12 -11.09
N TYR A 42 6.28 -1.51 -11.24
CA TYR A 42 6.93 -1.30 -12.54
C TYR A 42 7.79 -2.52 -12.88
N VAL A 43 7.41 -3.29 -13.89
CA VAL A 43 8.03 -4.59 -14.21
C VAL A 43 9.50 -4.45 -14.56
N ASN A 44 9.85 -3.43 -15.34
CA ASN A 44 11.22 -3.27 -15.86
C ASN A 44 12.24 -2.89 -14.79
N SER A 45 11.83 -2.14 -13.76
CA SER A 45 12.73 -1.63 -12.72
C SER A 45 12.58 -2.33 -11.37
N GLY A 46 11.51 -3.11 -11.20
CA GLY A 46 11.14 -3.68 -9.91
C GLY A 46 10.60 -2.65 -8.90
N ARG A 47 10.48 -1.37 -9.27
CA ARG A 47 10.01 -0.31 -8.36
C ARG A 47 8.56 -0.56 -7.96
N ILE A 48 8.26 -0.39 -6.67
CA ILE A 48 6.90 -0.47 -6.13
C ILE A 48 6.51 0.89 -5.54
N GLN A 49 5.30 1.33 -5.81
CA GLN A 49 4.68 2.50 -5.18
C GLN A 49 3.41 2.09 -4.44
N HIS A 50 3.21 2.67 -3.26
CA HIS A 50 2.03 2.47 -2.43
C HIS A 50 1.29 3.79 -2.27
N LEU A 51 -0.01 3.76 -2.52
CA LEU A 51 -0.92 4.86 -2.22
C LEU A 51 -1.96 4.35 -1.22
N HIS A 52 -1.91 4.87 -0.01
CA HIS A 52 -2.94 4.61 0.99
C HIS A 52 -4.15 5.50 0.71
N ILE A 53 -5.33 4.90 0.59
CA ILE A 53 -6.58 5.56 0.24
C ILE A 53 -7.40 5.72 1.51
N GLY A 54 -7.48 6.94 2.04
CA GLY A 54 -8.23 7.27 3.25
C GLY A 54 -7.55 8.37 4.07
N MET A 55 -8.25 8.89 5.08
CA MET A 55 -7.66 9.86 6.01
C MET A 55 -6.57 9.18 6.86
N GLN A 56 -5.34 9.69 6.78
CA GLN A 56 -4.36 9.43 7.82
C GLN A 56 -4.87 10.08 9.11
N MET A 57 -5.28 9.26 10.08
CA MET A 57 -5.43 9.71 11.45
C MET A 57 -4.00 10.02 11.94
N PHE A 58 -3.57 11.27 11.81
CA PHE A 58 -2.44 11.75 12.60
C PHE A 58 -2.88 11.67 14.06
N ASN A 59 -2.35 10.72 14.82
CA ASN A 59 -2.59 10.62 16.26
C ASN A 59 -2.11 11.92 16.91
N MET A 60 -3.04 12.82 17.23
CA MET A 60 -2.81 13.95 18.13
C MET A 60 -3.02 13.48 19.57
N GLU A 61 -2.19 12.53 20.02
CA GLU A 61 -2.11 12.11 21.43
C GLU A 61 -0.80 12.60 22.04
N SER A 62 -0.69 13.93 22.23
CA SER A 62 0.28 14.52 23.17
C SER A 62 -0.09 15.98 23.47
N ALA A 63 -1.17 16.19 24.21
CA ALA A 63 -1.45 17.47 24.88
C ALA A 63 -2.42 17.27 26.05
N LEU A 64 -2.13 16.31 26.93
CA LEU A 64 -2.60 16.35 28.32
C LEU A 64 -1.35 16.37 29.20
N ASP A 65 -0.60 17.46 29.11
CA ASP A 65 0.39 17.79 30.13
C ASP A 65 -0.37 18.22 31.39
N ASN A 66 -0.38 17.27 32.32
CA ASN A 66 -0.53 17.37 33.77
C ASN A 66 -0.38 18.81 34.32
N ASN A 67 -1.51 19.47 34.61
CA ASN A 67 -1.56 20.59 35.54
C ASN A 67 -2.61 20.31 36.63
N SER A 68 -2.30 19.32 37.47
CA SER A 68 -2.92 19.19 38.79
C SER A 68 -2.18 20.13 39.75
N THR A 69 -2.63 21.39 39.77
CA THR A 69 -2.19 22.38 40.76
C THR A 69 -2.66 21.95 42.13
N THR A 70 -1.71 21.76 43.04
CA THR A 70 -1.90 21.66 44.49
C THR A 70 -2.69 22.87 45.02
N SER A 71 -3.73 22.62 45.81
CA SER A 71 -4.27 23.54 46.81
C SER A 71 -4.77 22.73 48.01
#